data_AF-A0AAV7JML7-F1
#
_entry.id   AF-A0AAV7JML7-F1
#
_cell.length_a   1.000
_cell.length_b   1.000
_cell.length_c   1.000
_cell.angle_alpha   90.00
_cell.angle_beta   90.00
_cell.angle_gamma   90.00
#
_symmetry.space_group_name_H-M   'P 1'
#
loop_
_entity.id
_entity.type
_entity.pdbx_description
1 polymer ?
#
loop_
_entity_poly.entity_id
_entity_poly.type
_entity_poly.pdbx_seq_one_letter_code
_entity_poly.pdbx_strand_id
1 'polypeptide(L)'
;MIGVALVGYHTGIAVIVGITYIPEVSLDNQRKVMSGGFGFSIRIGLFIVYFAGIWQSFRWFTVFGLFQVCMYCLLIIINPLSPVWYVQQGLDDKAKSTLLYLHGSELDADTEIQKIKGKTLSSKISWSERFRALKDWKVLKPIIILSVLASLKELGGHEAMVAYSSHIVENQQAMDPKVASLFYPIFLIIGSIVCILVIIIVS
;
A
#
# COMPACT_ATOMS: atom_id res chain seq x y z
N MET A 1 13.65 15.90 -15.52
CA MET A 1 12.21 16.06 -15.27
C MET A 1 11.38 14.88 -15.76
N ILE A 2 11.56 14.41 -16.99
CA ILE A 2 10.82 13.25 -17.54
C ILE A 2 10.94 11.99 -16.65
N GLY A 3 12.16 11.65 -16.19
CA GLY A 3 12.36 10.49 -15.32
C GLY A 3 11.57 10.55 -14.00
N VAL A 4 11.51 11.73 -13.37
CA VAL A 4 10.74 11.94 -12.13
C VAL A 4 9.24 11.79 -12.39
N ALA A 5 8.74 12.32 -13.51
CA ALA A 5 7.33 12.17 -13.90
C ALA A 5 6.95 10.70 -14.14
N LEU A 6 7.81 9.92 -14.81
CA LEU A 6 7.58 8.49 -15.04
C LEU A 6 7.59 7.69 -13.74
N VAL A 7 8.54 7.96 -12.84
CA VAL A 7 8.59 7.32 -11.52
C VAL A 7 7.35 7.67 -10.71
N GLY A 8 6.92 8.93 -10.69
CA GLY A 8 5.69 9.34 -10.02
C GLY A 8 4.44 8.62 -10.55
N TYR A 9 4.32 8.52 -11.87
CA TYR A 9 3.23 7.78 -12.52
C TYR A 9 3.23 6.30 -12.13
N HIS A 10 4.40 5.64 -12.21
CA HIS A 10 4.56 4.25 -11.83
C HIS A 10 4.20 4.02 -10.35
N THR A 11 4.74 4.83 -9.44
CA THR A 11 4.45 4.73 -8.00
C THR A 11 2.97 4.90 -7.71
N GLY A 12 2.29 5.84 -8.37
CA GLY A 12 0.84 6.02 -8.23
C GLY A 12 0.06 4.75 -8.60
N ILE A 13 0.37 4.15 -9.74
CA ILE A 13 -0.26 2.87 -10.16
C ILE A 13 0.05 1.76 -9.16
N ALA A 14 1.33 1.61 -8.77
CA ALA A 14 1.76 0.55 -7.87
C ALA A 14 1.06 0.63 -6.50
N VAL A 15 0.89 1.85 -5.96
CA VAL A 15 0.17 2.07 -4.69
C VAL A 15 -1.30 1.70 -4.84
N ILE A 16 -1.98 2.14 -5.92
CA ILE A 16 -3.38 1.80 -6.18
C ILE A 16 -3.57 0.29 -6.28
N VAL A 17 -2.70 -0.40 -7.03
CA VAL A 17 -2.74 -1.86 -7.16
C VAL A 17 -2.50 -2.53 -5.81
N GLY A 18 -1.54 -2.04 -5.02
CA GLY A 18 -1.27 -2.59 -3.69
C GLY A 18 -2.47 -2.50 -2.75
N ILE A 19 -3.12 -1.32 -2.66
CA ILE A 19 -4.27 -1.12 -1.78
C ILE A 19 -5.53 -1.90 -2.22
N THR A 20 -5.67 -2.25 -3.50
CA THR A 20 -6.81 -3.06 -3.98
C THR A 20 -6.52 -4.55 -3.94
N TYR A 21 -5.32 -4.98 -4.32
CA TYR A 21 -4.95 -6.39 -4.39
C TYR A 21 -4.88 -7.05 -3.01
N ILE A 22 -4.27 -6.37 -2.03
CA ILE A 22 -4.10 -6.91 -0.67
C ILE A 22 -5.44 -7.31 -0.02
N PRO A 23 -6.47 -6.45 0.02
CA PRO A 23 -7.76 -6.85 0.57
C PRO A 23 -8.48 -7.90 -0.28
N GLU A 24 -8.29 -7.95 -1.60
CA GLU A 24 -8.90 -8.99 -2.44
C GLU A 24 -8.33 -10.39 -2.18
N VAL A 25 -7.06 -10.46 -1.78
CA VAL A 25 -6.34 -11.71 -1.47
C VAL A 25 -6.48 -12.10 0.00
N SER A 26 -6.75 -11.14 0.89
CA SER A 26 -6.87 -11.35 2.33
C SER A 26 -8.27 -11.80 2.76
N LEU A 27 -8.32 -12.73 3.72
CA LEU A 27 -9.55 -13.09 4.43
C LEU A 27 -10.06 -11.91 5.27
N ASP A 28 -11.37 -11.86 5.52
CA ASP A 28 -12.04 -10.75 6.23
C ASP A 28 -11.45 -10.49 7.64
N ASN A 29 -10.98 -11.53 8.35
CA ASN A 29 -10.35 -11.42 9.68
C ASN A 29 -8.92 -10.86 9.64
N GLN A 30 -8.16 -11.12 8.57
CA GLN A 30 -6.77 -10.71 8.43
C GLN A 30 -6.59 -9.43 7.61
N ARG A 31 -7.62 -9.01 6.87
CA ARG A 31 -7.59 -7.87 5.95
C ARG A 31 -7.05 -6.59 6.59
N LYS A 32 -7.47 -6.27 7.82
CA LYS A 32 -7.00 -5.06 8.51
C LYS A 32 -5.49 -5.11 8.81
N VAL A 33 -5.01 -6.28 9.25
CA VAL A 33 -3.59 -6.50 9.57
C VAL A 33 -2.75 -6.48 8.30
N MET A 34 -3.20 -7.13 7.22
CA MET A 34 -2.51 -7.12 5.92
C MET A 34 -2.42 -5.72 5.31
N SER A 35 -3.51 -4.93 5.36
CA SER A 35 -3.49 -3.53 4.93
C SER A 35 -2.58 -2.66 5.81
N GLY A 36 -2.53 -2.91 7.12
CA GLY A 36 -1.57 -2.27 8.02
C GLY A 36 -0.12 -2.61 7.67
N GLY A 37 0.13 -3.89 7.36
CA GLY A 37 1.41 -4.42 6.90
C GLY A 37 1.92 -3.74 5.64
N PHE A 38 1.06 -3.47 4.66
CA PHE A 38 1.43 -2.71 3.46
C PHE A 38 2.01 -1.34 3.80
N GLY A 39 1.32 -0.59 4.67
CA GLY A 39 1.81 0.71 5.12
C GLY A 39 3.12 0.59 5.91
N PHE A 40 3.30 -0.47 6.69
CA PHE A 40 4.54 -0.75 7.42
C PHE A 40 5.71 -0.97 6.44
N SER A 41 5.51 -1.75 5.39
CA SER A 41 6.52 -1.99 4.35
C SER A 41 6.97 -0.69 3.65
N ILE A 42 6.05 0.26 3.39
CA ILE A 42 6.40 1.57 2.83
C ILE A 42 7.36 2.33 3.76
N ARG A 43 7.13 2.28 5.07
CA ARG A 43 7.99 2.95 6.07
C ARG A 43 9.36 2.28 6.20
N ILE A 44 9.43 0.96 6.07
CA ILE A 44 10.72 0.25 5.96
C ILE A 44 11.47 0.70 4.70
N GLY A 45 10.79 0.80 3.55
CA GLY A 45 11.40 1.31 2.33
C GLY A 45 11.98 2.71 2.52
N LEU A 46 11.25 3.60 3.19
CA LEU A 46 11.73 4.94 3.54
C LEU A 46 12.99 4.89 4.42
N PHE A 47 12.99 4.04 5.45
CA PHE A 47 14.17 3.84 6.29
C PHE A 47 15.39 3.36 5.50
N ILE A 48 15.22 2.39 4.60
CA ILE A 48 16.30 1.86 3.75
C ILE A 48 16.88 2.97 2.86
N VAL A 49 16.02 3.83 2.29
CA VAL A 49 16.48 4.97 1.46
C VAL A 49 17.30 5.95 2.28
N TYR A 50 16.85 6.31 3.49
CA TYR A 50 17.59 7.21 4.38
C TYR A 50 18.93 6.60 4.80
N PHE A 51 18.94 5.32 5.15
CA PHE A 51 20.14 4.59 5.52
C PHE A 51 21.13 4.51 4.35
N ALA A 52 20.63 4.22 3.15
CA ALA A 52 21.42 4.24 1.93
C ALA A 52 22.02 5.62 1.62
N GLY A 53 21.31 6.69 1.97
CA GLY A 53 21.73 8.08 1.80
C GLY A 53 23.01 8.46 2.56
N ILE A 54 23.37 7.71 3.61
CA ILE A 54 24.58 7.95 4.41
C ILE A 54 25.84 7.74 3.56
N TRP A 55 25.86 6.72 2.69
CA TRP A 55 27.03 6.33 1.91
C TRP A 55 27.31 7.20 0.68
N GLN A 56 26.48 8.21 0.39
CA GLN A 56 26.64 9.29 -0.62
C GLN A 56 27.10 8.89 -2.04
N SER A 57 27.10 7.61 -2.36
CA SER A 57 27.60 7.12 -3.63
C SER A 57 26.43 6.87 -4.56
N PHE A 58 26.18 7.85 -5.44
CA PHE A 58 25.12 7.80 -6.43
C PHE A 58 25.11 6.48 -7.24
N ARG A 59 26.31 5.93 -7.52
CA ARG A 59 26.47 4.61 -8.16
C ARG A 59 25.79 3.49 -7.39
N TRP A 60 26.03 3.37 -6.09
CA TRP A 60 25.40 2.33 -5.28
C TRP A 60 23.89 2.53 -5.18
N PHE A 61 23.42 3.78 -5.07
CA PHE A 61 22.00 4.09 -5.10
C PHE A 61 21.31 3.60 -6.38
N THR A 62 21.93 3.83 -7.55
CA THR A 62 21.39 3.33 -8.83
C THR A 62 21.38 1.81 -8.93
N VAL A 63 22.38 1.12 -8.39
CA VAL A 63 22.44 -0.35 -8.37
C VAL A 63 21.34 -0.92 -7.46
N PHE A 64 21.15 -0.34 -6.28
CA PHE A 64 20.04 -0.73 -5.38
C PHE A 64 18.67 -0.48 -6.03
N GLY A 65 18.50 0.64 -6.72
CA GLY A 65 17.26 0.93 -7.45
C GLY A 65 16.96 -0.11 -8.54
N LEU A 66 17.98 -0.49 -9.32
CA LEU A 66 17.83 -1.52 -10.35
C LEU A 66 17.49 -2.88 -9.73
N PHE A 67 18.18 -3.26 -8.66
CA PHE A 67 17.91 -4.49 -7.92
C PHE A 67 16.46 -4.54 -7.43
N GLN A 68 15.96 -3.44 -6.85
CA GLN A 68 14.58 -3.34 -6.37
C GLN A 68 13.56 -3.52 -7.50
N VAL A 69 13.80 -2.94 -8.68
CA VAL A 69 12.93 -3.11 -9.85
C VAL A 69 12.93 -4.55 -10.34
N CYS A 70 14.10 -5.18 -10.44
CA CYS A 70 14.20 -6.60 -10.85
C CYS A 70 13.47 -7.51 -9.85
N MET A 71 13.65 -7.28 -8.55
CA MET A 71 12.92 -8.01 -7.50
C MET A 71 11.42 -7.81 -7.62
N TYR A 72 10.96 -6.58 -7.83
CA TYR A 72 9.53 -6.29 -8.02
C TYR A 72 8.94 -7.04 -9.23
N CYS A 73 9.62 -7.01 -10.39
CA CYS A 73 9.18 -7.73 -11.58
C CYS A 73 9.10 -9.25 -11.34
N LEU A 74 10.10 -9.82 -10.66
CA LEU A 74 10.12 -11.25 -10.34
C LEU A 74 8.98 -11.64 -9.38
N LEU A 75 8.74 -10.83 -8.35
CA LEU A 75 7.66 -11.06 -7.39
C LEU A 75 6.26 -10.98 -8.02
N ILE A 76 6.05 -10.11 -9.01
CA ILE A 76 4.78 -10.05 -9.74
C ILE A 76 4.50 -11.35 -10.49
N ILE A 77 5.54 -11.95 -11.11
CA ILE A 77 5.37 -13.17 -11.90
C ILE A 77 4.99 -14.37 -11.00
N ILE A 78 5.50 -14.38 -9.77
CA ILE A 78 5.25 -15.47 -8.80
C ILE A 78 3.87 -15.33 -8.13
N ASN A 79 3.41 -14.09 -7.89
CA ASN A 79 2.15 -13.87 -7.18
C ASN A 79 0.93 -14.31 -8.00
N PRO A 80 -0.04 -15.02 -7.39
CA PRO A 80 -1.25 -15.41 -8.09
C PRO A 80 -2.11 -14.18 -8.40
N LEU A 81 -2.91 -14.26 -9.47
CA LEU A 81 -3.91 -13.23 -9.77
C LEU A 81 -4.99 -13.18 -8.67
N SER A 82 -5.64 -12.03 -8.54
CA SER A 82 -6.70 -11.82 -7.54
C SER A 82 -7.84 -12.85 -7.68
N PRO A 83 -8.26 -13.51 -6.59
CA PRO A 83 -9.39 -14.45 -6.62
C PRO A 83 -10.70 -13.73 -6.96
N VAL A 84 -10.86 -12.46 -6.59
CA VAL A 84 -12.02 -11.63 -6.95
C VAL A 84 -12.09 -11.42 -8.45
N TRP A 85 -10.96 -11.18 -9.10
CA TRP A 85 -10.89 -11.05 -10.56
C TRP A 85 -11.27 -12.36 -11.26
N TYR A 86 -10.80 -13.51 -10.79
CA TYR A 86 -11.19 -14.81 -11.37
C TYR A 86 -12.71 -15.06 -11.28
N VAL A 87 -13.34 -14.74 -10.15
CA VAL A 87 -14.80 -14.83 -9.98
C VAL A 87 -15.53 -13.87 -10.92
N GLN A 88 -15.02 -12.65 -11.12
CA GLN A 88 -15.60 -11.68 -12.08
C GLN A 88 -15.56 -12.18 -13.53
N GLN A 89 -14.53 -12.95 -13.90
CA GLN A 89 -14.39 -13.58 -15.20
C GLN A 89 -15.19 -14.89 -15.34
N GLY A 90 -15.88 -15.35 -14.29
CA GLY A 90 -16.59 -16.63 -14.27
C GLY A 90 -15.67 -17.85 -14.17
N LEU A 91 -14.42 -17.67 -13.74
CA LEU A 91 -13.40 -18.71 -13.61
C LEU A 91 -13.31 -19.20 -12.16
N ASP A 92 -14.40 -19.78 -11.65
CA ASP A 92 -14.52 -20.15 -10.23
C ASP A 92 -13.51 -21.21 -9.79
N ASP A 93 -13.20 -22.19 -10.65
CA ASP A 93 -12.22 -23.24 -10.33
C ASP A 93 -10.82 -22.65 -10.08
N LYS A 94 -10.42 -21.65 -10.88
CA LYS A 94 -9.13 -20.95 -10.70
C LYS A 94 -9.15 -20.07 -9.46
N ALA A 95 -10.29 -19.44 -9.14
CA ALA A 95 -10.46 -18.70 -7.90
C ALA A 95 -10.29 -19.63 -6.69
N LYS A 96 -10.87 -20.84 -6.74
CA LYS A 96 -10.76 -21.87 -5.70
C LYS A 96 -9.31 -22.31 -5.48
N SER A 97 -8.62 -22.69 -6.56
CA SER A 97 -7.20 -23.08 -6.47
C SER A 97 -6.33 -21.96 -5.90
N THR A 98 -6.60 -20.71 -6.28
CA THR A 98 -5.88 -19.54 -5.77
C THR A 98 -6.12 -19.33 -4.28
N LEU A 99 -7.37 -19.41 -3.81
CA LEU A 99 -7.71 -19.29 -2.40
C LEU A 99 -7.05 -20.39 -1.54
N LEU A 100 -7.05 -21.63 -2.03
CA LEU A 100 -6.39 -22.75 -1.36
C LEU A 100 -4.86 -22.59 -1.33
N TYR A 101 -4.26 -22.04 -2.39
CA TYR A 101 -2.83 -21.72 -2.42
C TYR A 101 -2.45 -20.64 -1.38
N LEU A 102 -3.29 -19.62 -1.22
CA LEU A 102 -3.03 -18.49 -0.33
C LEU A 102 -3.29 -18.78 1.15
N HIS A 103 -4.35 -19.54 1.45
CA HIS A 103 -4.86 -19.74 2.81
C HIS A 103 -4.75 -21.18 3.31
N GLY A 104 -4.31 -22.11 2.45
CA GLY A 104 -4.20 -23.52 2.76
C GLY A 104 -5.49 -24.31 2.51
N SER A 105 -5.40 -25.63 2.69
CA SER A 105 -6.47 -26.58 2.37
C SER A 105 -7.62 -26.63 3.38
N GLU A 106 -7.46 -26.00 4.54
CA GLU A 106 -8.48 -25.97 5.61
C GLU A 106 -9.57 -24.92 5.35
N LEU A 107 -9.37 -24.01 4.38
CA LEU A 107 -10.35 -23.00 4.02
C LEU A 107 -11.51 -23.63 3.25
N ASP A 108 -12.75 -23.35 3.69
CA ASP A 108 -13.94 -23.57 2.87
C ASP A 108 -14.01 -22.54 1.73
N ALA A 109 -13.27 -22.84 0.66
CA ALA A 109 -13.15 -21.98 -0.50
C ALA A 109 -14.47 -21.82 -1.26
N ASP A 110 -15.39 -22.78 -1.19
CA ASP A 110 -16.69 -22.69 -1.86
C ASP A 110 -17.57 -21.62 -1.21
N THR A 111 -17.61 -21.58 0.13
CA THR A 111 -18.30 -20.54 0.89
C THR A 111 -17.71 -19.15 0.60
N GLU A 112 -16.38 -19.04 0.51
CA GLU A 112 -15.73 -17.76 0.25
C GLU A 112 -16.00 -17.25 -1.18
N ILE A 113 -15.99 -18.14 -2.18
CA ILE A 113 -16.38 -17.80 -3.56
C ILE A 113 -17.82 -17.30 -3.61
N GLN A 114 -18.75 -17.92 -2.87
CA GLN A 114 -20.13 -17.45 -2.81
C GLN A 114 -20.24 -16.03 -2.23
N LYS A 115 -19.48 -15.72 -1.17
CA LYS A 115 -19.42 -14.34 -0.63
C LYS A 115 -18.88 -13.35 -1.67
N ILE A 116 -17.82 -13.71 -2.38
CA ILE A 116 -17.23 -12.87 -3.44
C ILE A 116 -18.26 -12.65 -4.56
N LYS A 117 -18.98 -13.70 -4.99
CA LYS A 117 -20.04 -13.59 -5.99
C LYS A 117 -21.15 -12.64 -5.53
N GLY A 118 -21.62 -12.75 -4.29
CA GLY A 118 -22.64 -11.86 -3.73
C GLY A 118 -22.23 -10.38 -3.74
N LYS A 119 -20.96 -10.09 -3.42
CA LYS A 119 -20.38 -8.73 -3.49
C LYS A 119 -20.13 -8.25 -4.93
N THR A 120 -19.89 -9.18 -5.87
CA THR A 120 -19.52 -8.87 -7.25
C THR A 120 -20.74 -8.68 -8.16
N LEU A 121 -21.81 -9.45 -7.97
CA LEU A 121 -23.06 -9.32 -8.73
C LEU A 121 -23.72 -7.94 -8.59
N SER A 122 -23.43 -7.24 -7.48
CA SER A 122 -23.84 -5.86 -7.22
C SER A 122 -22.96 -4.80 -7.93
N SER A 123 -21.91 -5.18 -8.65
CA SER A 123 -20.88 -4.27 -9.20
C SER A 123 -20.87 -4.08 -10.73
N LYS A 124 -21.74 -4.78 -11.49
CA LYS A 124 -21.93 -4.59 -12.95
C LYS A 124 -22.75 -3.31 -13.25
N ILE A 125 -22.27 -2.19 -12.74
CA ILE A 125 -22.90 -0.87 -12.84
C ILE A 125 -22.22 -0.08 -13.97
N SER A 126 -23.00 0.55 -14.84
CA SER A 126 -22.48 1.35 -15.96
C SER A 126 -21.68 2.56 -15.46
N TRP A 127 -20.75 3.09 -16.28
CA TRP A 127 -20.01 4.32 -15.96
C TRP A 127 -20.96 5.48 -15.64
N SER A 128 -22.06 5.62 -16.39
CA SER A 128 -23.07 6.65 -16.16
C SER A 128 -23.77 6.51 -14.80
N GLU A 129 -24.01 5.28 -14.36
CA GLU A 129 -24.60 4.98 -13.06
C GLU A 129 -23.60 5.19 -11.93
N ARG A 130 -22.30 4.91 -12.12
CA ARG A 130 -21.23 5.25 -11.17
C ARG A 130 -21.14 6.77 -10.96
N PHE A 131 -21.14 7.56 -12.04
CA PHE A 131 -21.15 9.03 -11.94
C PHE A 131 -22.44 9.55 -11.30
N ARG A 132 -23.57 8.88 -11.50
CA ARG A 132 -24.83 9.23 -10.83
C ARG A 132 -24.79 8.89 -9.34
N ALA A 133 -24.19 7.76 -8.96
CA ALA A 133 -24.01 7.36 -7.57
C ALA A 133 -23.08 8.33 -6.81
N LEU A 134 -22.07 8.92 -7.48
CA LEU A 134 -21.23 9.96 -6.89
C LEU A 134 -22.01 11.24 -6.52
N LYS A 135 -23.18 11.47 -7.12
CA LYS A 135 -24.07 12.59 -6.76
C LYS A 135 -24.96 12.26 -5.55
N ASP A 136 -25.06 11.00 -5.15
CA ASP A 136 -25.78 10.64 -3.93
C ASP A 136 -24.97 11.07 -2.69
N TRP A 137 -25.60 11.85 -1.82
CA TRP A 137 -25.00 12.32 -0.58
C TRP A 137 -24.50 11.19 0.33
N LYS A 138 -25.12 10.00 0.27
CA LYS A 138 -24.68 8.81 1.03
C LYS A 138 -23.30 8.33 0.60
N VAL A 139 -22.95 8.49 -0.67
CA VAL A 139 -21.64 8.13 -1.23
C VAL A 139 -20.68 9.32 -1.18
N LEU A 140 -21.17 10.52 -1.45
CA LEU A 140 -20.34 11.73 -1.49
C LEU A 140 -19.83 12.14 -0.10
N LYS A 141 -20.64 12.00 0.95
CA LYS A 141 -20.25 12.35 2.33
C LYS A 141 -18.98 11.64 2.80
N PRO A 142 -18.86 10.30 2.75
CA PRO A 142 -17.62 9.64 3.14
C PRO A 142 -16.45 10.00 2.22
N ILE A 143 -16.66 10.20 0.91
CA ILE A 143 -15.61 10.63 -0.01
C ILE A 143 -15.04 11.99 0.38
N ILE A 144 -15.91 12.98 0.67
CA ILE A 144 -15.47 14.31 1.10
C ILE A 144 -14.70 14.22 2.42
N ILE A 145 -15.23 13.49 3.41
CA ILE A 145 -14.58 13.34 4.71
C ILE A 145 -13.20 12.70 4.55
N LEU A 146 -13.09 11.60 3.81
CA LEU A 146 -11.81 10.93 3.56
C LEU A 146 -10.83 11.82 2.79
N SER A 147 -11.31 12.59 1.80
CA SER A 147 -10.48 13.51 1.03
C SER A 147 -9.94 14.64 1.91
N VAL A 148 -10.78 15.24 2.74
CA VAL A 148 -10.37 16.30 3.68
C VAL A 148 -9.38 15.75 4.70
N LEU A 149 -9.65 14.57 5.28
CA LEU A 149 -8.73 13.93 6.22
C LEU A 149 -7.38 13.60 5.58
N ALA A 150 -7.38 13.10 4.34
CA ALA A 150 -6.15 12.82 3.60
C ALA A 150 -5.35 14.11 3.32
N SER A 151 -6.03 15.18 2.88
CA SER A 151 -5.38 16.47 2.66
C SER A 151 -4.82 17.07 3.96
N LEU A 152 -5.56 17.01 5.06
CA LEU A 152 -5.09 17.48 6.37
C LEU A 152 -3.88 16.69 6.85
N LYS A 153 -3.87 15.37 6.63
CA LYS A 153 -2.70 14.52 6.92
C LYS A 153 -1.48 14.98 6.13
N GLU A 154 -1.64 15.23 4.83
CA GLU A 154 -0.53 15.64 3.96
C GLU A 154 0.01 17.03 4.32
N LEU A 155 -0.91 17.97 4.58
CA LEU A 155 -0.60 19.33 5.04
C LEU A 155 0.05 19.36 6.43
N GLY A 156 -0.04 18.28 7.19
CA GLY A 156 0.66 18.09 8.46
C GLY A 156 2.19 18.05 8.33
N GLY A 157 2.74 18.22 7.13
CA GLY A 157 4.18 18.36 6.90
C GLY A 157 4.92 17.02 6.78
N HIS A 158 4.20 15.91 6.60
CA HIS A 158 4.81 14.59 6.41
C HIS A 158 5.78 14.60 5.22
N GLU A 159 5.32 15.06 4.06
CA GLU A 159 6.15 15.12 2.85
C GLU A 159 7.29 16.14 2.97
N ALA A 160 7.06 17.25 3.67
CA ALA A 160 8.13 18.23 3.92
C ALA A 160 9.24 17.64 4.80
N MET A 161 8.88 16.87 5.83
CA MET A 161 9.84 16.14 6.66
C MET A 161 10.57 15.06 5.85
N VAL A 162 9.88 14.31 4.99
CA VAL A 162 10.50 13.30 4.13
C VAL A 162 11.52 13.95 3.18
N ALA A 163 11.17 15.07 2.55
CA ALA A 163 12.03 15.73 1.57
C ALA A 163 13.21 16.48 2.20
N TYR A 164 13.02 17.12 3.36
CA TYR A 164 13.98 18.08 3.91
C TYR A 164 14.50 17.73 5.30
N SER A 165 14.24 16.52 5.82
CA SER A 165 14.69 16.08 7.16
C SER A 165 16.15 16.39 7.45
N SER A 166 17.09 16.09 6.53
CA SER A 166 18.52 16.37 6.72
C SER A 166 18.84 17.86 6.79
N HIS A 167 18.10 18.70 6.06
CA HIS A 167 18.26 20.15 6.09
C HIS A 167 17.67 20.76 7.37
N ILE A 168 16.56 20.21 7.87
CA ILE A 168 15.92 20.68 9.11
C ILE A 168 16.85 20.48 10.31
N VAL A 169 17.60 19.38 10.34
CA VAL A 169 18.54 19.06 11.42
C VAL A 169 19.96 19.59 11.18
N GLU A 170 20.22 20.26 10.04
CA GLU A 170 21.55 20.70 9.62
C GLU A 170 22.20 21.70 10.59
N ASN A 171 21.40 22.58 11.19
CA ASN A 171 21.88 23.59 12.12
C ASN A 171 22.12 23.07 13.55
N GLN A 172 21.89 21.78 13.81
CA GLN A 172 22.12 21.19 15.13
C GLN A 172 23.54 20.63 15.25
N GLN A 173 24.37 21.24 16.09
CA GLN A 173 25.78 20.88 16.26
C GLN A 173 26.03 19.51 16.93
N ALA A 174 24.98 18.79 17.34
CA ALA A 174 25.11 17.60 18.16
C ALA A 174 25.52 16.34 17.37
N MET A 175 25.11 16.21 16.10
CA MET A 175 25.31 14.98 15.31
C MET A 175 25.41 15.31 13.81
N ASP A 176 25.98 14.38 13.01
CA ASP A 176 25.91 14.47 11.54
C ASP A 176 24.42 14.54 11.11
N PRO A 177 24.01 15.57 10.36
CA PRO A 177 22.63 15.75 9.92
C PRO A 177 22.03 14.51 9.22
N LYS A 178 22.85 13.70 8.54
CA LYS A 178 22.40 12.48 7.89
C LYS A 178 21.98 11.43 8.90
N VAL A 179 22.77 11.24 9.95
CA VAL A 179 22.48 10.28 11.02
C VAL A 179 21.27 10.77 11.82
N ALA A 180 21.20 12.07 12.11
CA ALA A 180 20.05 12.66 12.78
C ALA A 180 18.74 12.50 11.97
N SER A 181 18.80 12.56 10.64
CA SER A 181 17.61 12.37 9.80
C SER A 181 16.97 10.97 9.93
N LEU A 182 17.73 9.95 10.34
CA LEU A 182 17.23 8.57 10.52
C LEU A 182 16.21 8.42 11.64
N PHE A 183 16.21 9.32 12.63
CA PHE A 183 15.24 9.27 13.72
C PHE A 183 13.80 9.38 13.22
N TYR A 184 13.58 10.10 12.12
CA TYR A 184 12.25 10.28 11.54
C TYR A 184 11.63 8.97 11.04
N PRO A 185 12.24 8.22 10.09
CA PRO A 185 11.68 6.93 9.67
C PRO A 185 11.62 5.90 10.81
N ILE A 186 12.55 5.92 11.78
CA ILE A 186 12.47 5.07 12.97
C ILE A 186 11.20 5.35 13.78
N PHE A 187 10.90 6.63 14.02
CA PHE A 187 9.67 7.04 14.71
C PHE A 187 8.41 6.58 13.96
N LEU A 188 8.40 6.70 12.63
CA LEU A 188 7.29 6.22 11.80
C LEU A 188 7.11 4.70 11.90
N ILE A 189 8.19 3.93 11.91
CA ILE A 189 8.17 2.47 12.05
C ILE A 189 7.57 2.10 13.41
N ILE A 190 8.06 2.69 14.50
CA ILE A 190 7.54 2.46 15.86
C ILE A 190 6.04 2.79 15.91
N GLY A 191 5.64 3.96 15.42
CA GLY A 191 4.23 4.36 15.38
C GLY A 191 3.37 3.37 14.59
N SER A 192 3.87 2.85 13.47
CA SER A 192 3.14 1.85 12.69
C SER A 192 3.02 0.48 13.36
N ILE A 193 4.03 0.06 14.13
CA ILE A 193 3.94 -1.15 14.96
C ILE A 193 2.85 -0.99 16.00
N VAL A 194 2.82 0.16 16.69
CA VAL A 194 1.75 0.47 17.67
C VAL A 194 0.38 0.45 17.00
N CYS A 195 0.22 1.06 15.82
CA CYS A 195 -1.04 1.00 15.08
C CYS A 195 -1.48 -0.43 14.74
N ILE A 196 -0.55 -1.27 14.28
CA ILE A 196 -0.87 -2.68 13.95
C ILE A 196 -1.27 -3.44 15.22
N LEU A 197 -0.57 -3.24 16.34
CA LEU A 197 -0.92 -3.87 17.62
C LEU A 197 -2.32 -3.46 18.08
N VAL A 198 -2.68 -2.17 17.98
CA VAL A 198 -4.03 -1.68 18.30
C VAL A 198 -5.07 -2.32 17.39
N ILE A 199 -4.79 -2.45 16.08
CA ILE A 199 -5.69 -3.12 15.13
C ILE A 199 -5.93 -4.58 15.54
N ILE A 200 -4.89 -5.28 15.97
CA ILE A 200 -4.99 -6.68 16.42
C ILE A 200 -5.80 -6.78 17.72
N ILE A 201 -5.60 -5.86 18.67
CA ILE A 201 -6.34 -5.87 19.95
C ILE A 201 -7.83 -5.58 19.76
N VAL A 202 -8.20 -4.74 18.78
CA VAL A 202 -9.58 -4.31 18.54
C VAL A 202 -10.35 -5.25 17.59
N SER A 203 -9.67 -6.16 16.89
CA SER A 203 -10.28 -7.07 15.90
C SER A 203 -10.62 -8.42 16.50
#